data_AF-M3I2F1-F1
#
_entry.id   AF-M3I2F1-F1
#
_cell.length_a   1.000
_cell.length_b   1.000
_cell.length_c   1.000
_cell.angle_alpha   90.00
_cell.angle_beta   90.00
_cell.angle_gamma   90.00
#
_symmetry.space_group_name_H-M   'P 1'
#
loop_
_entity.id
_entity.type
_entity.pdbx_description
1 polymer ?
#
loop_
_entity_poly.entity_id
_entity_poly.type
_entity_poly.pdbx_seq_one_letter_code
_entity_poly.pdbx_strand_id
1 'polypeptide(L)'
;MPRYSYWVQSVPIAGQILKYFDDQYLFIQYLSPEIRSKFVIKLYPTDYDWNQKERWESLYPTLMYDNGQKSFERLMKKSRICVTTYNATTYLESLGLNVPTIIFWDPTYWELRASASPYFQMLKDAGIFFEDPISAASVLNKIWDNIDDWWQEKERQRIRSIFIEKYCRRVKNPLHILSVNLDMRKKN
;
A
#
# COMPACT_ATOMS: atom_id res chain seq x y z
N MET A 1 -3.94 -0.85 -14.03
CA MET A 1 -3.40 -0.02 -15.13
C MET A 1 -4.05 -0.46 -16.44
N PRO A 2 -4.16 0.42 -17.44
CA PRO A 2 -4.73 0.06 -18.74
C PRO A 2 -3.95 -1.04 -19.47
N ARG A 3 -4.66 -1.83 -20.28
CA ARG A 3 -4.06 -2.94 -21.04
C ARG A 3 -3.03 -2.49 -22.07
N TYR A 4 -3.21 -1.30 -22.62
CA TYR A 4 -2.31 -0.70 -23.59
C TYR A 4 -1.67 0.57 -23.01
N SER A 5 -0.39 0.77 -23.31
CA SER A 5 0.31 1.99 -22.90
C SER A 5 -0.20 3.18 -23.70
N TYR A 6 -0.47 4.29 -23.01
CA TYR A 6 -0.91 5.55 -23.60
C TYR A 6 -0.08 6.74 -23.11
N TRP A 7 0.82 6.53 -22.13
CA TRP A 7 1.77 7.51 -21.61
C TRP A 7 2.91 6.83 -20.84
N VAL A 8 4.01 7.56 -20.63
CA VAL A 8 5.19 7.05 -19.91
C VAL A 8 5.03 7.33 -18.41
N GLN A 9 5.10 6.27 -17.59
CA GLN A 9 5.01 6.33 -16.13
C GLN A 9 5.87 5.25 -15.48
N SER A 10 6.29 5.49 -14.23
CA SER A 10 7.00 4.51 -13.38
C SER A 10 6.04 3.49 -12.75
N VAL A 11 5.34 2.76 -13.61
CA VAL A 11 4.37 1.70 -13.24
C VAL A 11 4.43 0.58 -14.29
N PRO A 12 3.98 -0.66 -13.99
CA PRO A 12 3.86 -1.71 -14.99
C PRO A 12 3.03 -1.27 -16.20
N ILE A 13 3.58 -1.42 -17.40
CA ILE A 13 2.92 -1.12 -18.68
C ILE A 13 2.57 -2.40 -19.46
N ALA A 14 1.36 -2.42 -20.03
CA ALA A 14 0.86 -3.53 -20.85
C ALA A 14 1.09 -4.91 -20.21
N GLY A 15 1.82 -5.82 -20.86
CA GLY A 15 2.07 -7.17 -20.37
C GLY A 15 2.82 -7.24 -19.03
N GLN A 16 3.53 -6.18 -18.62
CA GLN A 16 4.24 -6.15 -17.33
C GLN A 16 3.28 -6.26 -16.14
N ILE A 17 1.99 -5.93 -16.29
CA ILE A 17 1.03 -6.09 -15.20
C ILE A 17 0.82 -7.55 -14.80
N LEU A 18 1.12 -8.50 -15.68
CA LEU A 18 1.01 -9.92 -15.35
C LEU A 18 1.95 -10.26 -14.19
N LYS A 19 3.17 -9.69 -14.19
CA LYS A 19 4.11 -9.82 -13.07
C LYS A 19 3.55 -9.23 -11.77
N TYR A 20 2.85 -8.09 -11.86
CA TYR A 20 2.16 -7.51 -10.70
C TYR A 20 1.05 -8.43 -10.15
N PHE A 21 0.30 -9.11 -11.02
CA PHE A 21 -0.67 -10.12 -10.58
C PHE A 21 0.01 -11.33 -9.96
N ASP A 22 1.07 -11.85 -10.58
CA ASP A 22 1.85 -12.97 -10.06
C ASP A 22 2.39 -12.68 -8.66
N ASP A 23 2.87 -11.46 -8.41
CA ASP A 23 3.34 -11.07 -7.08
C ASP A 23 2.23 -11.10 -6.02
N GLN A 24 1.02 -10.67 -6.39
CA GLN A 24 -0.13 -10.76 -5.49
C GLN A 24 -0.55 -12.21 -5.22
N TYR A 25 -0.53 -13.05 -6.26
CA TYR A 25 -0.87 -14.47 -6.12
C TYR A 25 0.15 -15.20 -5.25
N LEU A 26 1.45 -14.90 -5.43
CA LEU A 26 2.53 -15.42 -4.59
C LEU A 26 2.37 -14.97 -3.14
N PHE A 27 2.05 -13.69 -2.90
CA PHE A 27 1.79 -13.20 -1.54
C PHE A 27 0.70 -14.05 -0.86
N ILE A 28 -0.46 -14.22 -1.50
CA ILE A 28 -1.57 -15.02 -0.96
C ILE A 28 -1.21 -16.50 -0.82
N GLN A 29 -0.45 -17.06 -1.75
CA GLN A 29 -0.01 -18.46 -1.72
C GLN A 29 0.82 -18.77 -0.47
N TYR A 30 1.70 -17.84 -0.08
CA TYR A 30 2.62 -17.99 1.05
C TYR A 30 2.01 -17.61 2.41
N LEU A 31 0.78 -17.10 2.45
CA LEU A 31 0.07 -16.91 3.72
C LEU A 31 -0.36 -18.26 4.31
N SER A 32 -0.33 -18.35 5.64
CA SER A 32 -0.90 -19.49 6.35
C SER A 32 -2.39 -19.63 6.01
N PRO A 33 -2.95 -20.87 6.01
CA PRO A 33 -4.35 -21.09 5.68
C PRO A 33 -5.32 -20.26 6.54
N GLU A 34 -4.97 -20.04 7.81
CA GLU A 34 -5.76 -19.24 8.74
C GLU A 34 -5.87 -17.78 8.27
N ILE A 35 -4.75 -17.15 7.95
CA ILE A 35 -4.69 -15.75 7.51
C ILE A 35 -5.36 -15.61 6.15
N ARG A 36 -5.04 -16.51 5.22
CA ARG A 36 -5.58 -16.52 3.86
C ARG A 36 -7.11 -16.56 3.86
N SER A 37 -7.72 -17.36 4.73
CA SER A 37 -9.18 -17.47 4.84
C SER A 37 -9.88 -16.18 5.31
N LYS A 38 -9.14 -15.29 5.97
CA LYS A 38 -9.64 -14.03 6.55
C LYS A 38 -9.32 -12.81 5.66
N PHE A 39 -8.62 -13.01 4.55
CA PHE A 39 -8.15 -11.93 3.70
C PHE A 39 -9.29 -11.38 2.82
N VAL A 40 -9.33 -10.06 2.67
CA VAL A 40 -10.31 -9.35 1.83
C VAL A 40 -9.57 -8.64 0.70
N ILE A 41 -9.88 -8.99 -0.54
CA ILE A 41 -9.29 -8.36 -1.73
C ILE A 41 -10.09 -7.11 -2.10
N LYS A 42 -9.40 -5.97 -2.15
CA LYS A 42 -9.94 -4.72 -2.70
C LYS A 42 -9.40 -4.50 -4.11
N LEU A 43 -10.25 -4.70 -5.11
CA LEU A 43 -9.89 -4.45 -6.51
C LEU A 43 -9.93 -2.95 -6.82
N TYR A 44 -9.14 -2.56 -7.82
CA TYR A 44 -9.22 -1.20 -8.37
C TYR A 44 -10.59 -1.02 -9.06
N PRO A 45 -11.22 0.17 -8.98
CA PRO A 45 -12.59 0.36 -9.50
C PRO A 45 -12.74 0.11 -11.01
N THR A 46 -11.67 0.27 -11.78
CA THR A 46 -11.68 0.08 -13.23
C THR A 46 -10.81 -1.10 -13.63
N ASP A 47 -11.41 -2.13 -14.21
CA ASP A 47 -10.67 -3.36 -14.48
C ASP A 47 -9.72 -3.27 -15.69
N TYR A 48 -10.02 -2.40 -16.67
CA TYR A 48 -9.29 -2.29 -17.94
C TYR A 48 -9.17 -3.62 -18.69
N ASP A 49 -10.23 -4.42 -18.64
CA ASP A 49 -10.36 -5.74 -19.26
C ASP A 49 -9.30 -6.75 -18.77
N TRP A 50 -8.68 -6.55 -17.62
CA TRP A 50 -7.76 -7.54 -17.06
C TRP A 50 -8.46 -8.76 -16.49
N ASN A 51 -9.79 -8.73 -16.34
CA ASN A 51 -10.63 -9.75 -15.70
C ASN A 51 -10.07 -10.10 -14.32
N GLN A 52 -9.70 -9.09 -13.53
CA GLN A 52 -8.99 -9.30 -12.27
C GLN A 52 -9.81 -10.16 -11.31
N LYS A 53 -11.11 -9.91 -11.23
CA LYS A 53 -12.01 -10.65 -10.34
C LYS A 53 -12.07 -12.12 -10.74
N GLU A 54 -12.29 -12.41 -12.02
CA GLU A 54 -12.38 -13.77 -12.56
C GLU A 54 -11.06 -14.53 -12.37
N ARG A 55 -9.91 -13.87 -12.55
CA ARG A 55 -8.60 -14.47 -12.27
C ARG A 55 -8.45 -14.87 -10.81
N TRP A 56 -8.85 -13.98 -9.89
CA TRP A 56 -8.81 -14.28 -8.46
C TRP A 56 -9.78 -15.41 -8.09
N GLU A 57 -11.01 -15.40 -8.60
CA GLU A 57 -12.00 -16.45 -8.34
C GLU A 57 -11.58 -17.81 -8.92
N SER A 58 -10.88 -17.82 -10.06
CA SER A 58 -10.33 -19.06 -10.65
C SER A 58 -9.21 -19.68 -9.81
N LEU A 59 -8.38 -18.87 -9.14
CA LEU A 59 -7.24 -19.36 -8.35
C LEU A 59 -7.62 -19.61 -6.88
N TYR A 60 -8.48 -18.74 -6.33
CA TYR A 60 -8.83 -18.70 -4.93
C TYR A 60 -10.33 -18.39 -4.75
N PRO A 61 -11.22 -19.37 -5.03
CA PRO A 61 -12.67 -19.17 -5.05
C PRO A 61 -13.28 -18.81 -3.69
N THR A 62 -12.55 -19.03 -2.60
CA THR A 62 -13.01 -18.78 -1.23
C THR A 62 -12.58 -17.42 -0.67
N LEU A 63 -11.81 -16.62 -1.42
CA LEU A 63 -11.41 -15.27 -0.98
C LEU A 63 -12.61 -14.33 -0.92
N MET A 64 -12.59 -13.44 0.06
CA MET A 64 -13.58 -12.38 0.20
C MET A 64 -13.18 -11.16 -0.64
N TYR A 65 -14.17 -10.44 -1.17
CA TYR A 65 -13.95 -9.22 -1.96
C TYR A 65 -14.65 -8.02 -1.32
N ASP A 66 -14.01 -6.85 -1.37
CA ASP A 66 -14.66 -5.59 -1.05
C ASP A 66 -15.60 -5.19 -2.19
N ASN A 67 -16.86 -4.90 -1.86
CA ASN A 67 -17.89 -4.53 -2.84
C ASN A 67 -17.91 -3.02 -3.16
N GLY A 68 -16.94 -2.25 -2.66
CA GLY A 68 -16.80 -0.81 -2.90
C GLY A 68 -17.87 0.07 -2.26
N GLN A 69 -18.81 -0.50 -1.50
CA GLN A 69 -19.94 0.23 -0.91
C GLN A 69 -19.57 0.99 0.37
N LYS A 70 -18.43 0.65 1.00
CA LYS A 70 -17.98 1.26 2.25
C LYS A 70 -16.89 2.28 1.97
N SER A 71 -16.86 3.36 2.75
CA SER A 71 -15.73 4.29 2.70
C SER A 71 -14.44 3.57 3.06
N PHE A 72 -13.36 3.97 2.39
CA PHE A 72 -12.03 3.39 2.59
C PHE A 72 -11.57 3.48 4.05
N GLU A 73 -11.82 4.61 4.71
CA GLU A 73 -11.52 4.79 6.14
C GLU A 73 -12.28 3.78 7.03
N ARG A 74 -13.55 3.50 6.73
CA ARG A 74 -14.35 2.53 7.50
C ARG A 74 -13.84 1.11 7.29
N LEU A 75 -13.36 0.78 6.10
CA LEU A 75 -12.72 -0.51 5.83
C LEU A 75 -11.44 -0.63 6.65
N MET A 76 -10.57 0.39 6.59
CA MET A 76 -9.31 0.42 7.35
C MET A 76 -9.49 0.25 8.86
N LYS A 77 -10.47 0.93 9.46
CA LYS A 77 -10.78 0.80 10.91
C LYS A 77 -11.27 -0.59 11.32
N LYS A 78 -11.76 -1.41 10.39
CA LYS A 78 -12.21 -2.78 10.65
C LYS A 78 -11.15 -3.83 10.33
N SER A 79 -10.12 -3.46 9.58
CA SER A 79 -9.04 -4.35 9.21
C SER A 79 -8.03 -4.46 10.35
N ARG A 80 -7.54 -5.67 10.61
CA ARG A 80 -6.41 -5.88 11.53
C ARG A 80 -5.11 -5.28 10.99
N ILE A 81 -4.93 -5.37 9.68
CA ILE A 81 -3.76 -4.87 8.96
C ILE A 81 -4.15 -4.56 7.51
N CYS A 82 -3.52 -3.54 6.94
CA CYS A 82 -3.60 -3.18 5.54
C CYS A 82 -2.39 -3.74 4.79
N VAL A 83 -2.62 -4.36 3.64
CA VAL A 83 -1.54 -4.74 2.71
C VAL A 83 -1.72 -3.94 1.42
N THR A 84 -0.65 -3.30 0.97
CA THR A 84 -0.63 -2.50 -0.26
C THR A 84 0.50 -2.99 -1.16
N THR A 85 0.26 -2.96 -2.47
CA THR A 85 1.05 -3.74 -3.44
C THR A 85 1.75 -2.89 -4.50
N TYR A 86 1.68 -1.56 -4.38
CA TYR A 86 2.25 -0.62 -5.35
C TYR A 86 2.36 0.81 -4.81
N ASN A 87 3.16 1.62 -5.50
CA ASN A 87 3.43 3.01 -5.12
C ASN A 87 2.26 3.96 -5.46
N ALA A 88 1.24 3.99 -4.59
CA ALA A 88 0.07 4.86 -4.70
C ALA A 88 -0.33 5.50 -3.35
N THR A 89 -1.53 6.08 -3.26
CA THR A 89 -1.97 6.82 -2.06
C THR A 89 -2.48 5.90 -0.94
N THR A 90 -2.82 4.64 -1.22
CA THR A 90 -3.44 3.73 -0.26
C THR A 90 -2.59 3.53 1.01
N TYR A 91 -1.27 3.34 0.87
CA TYR A 91 -0.39 3.17 2.03
C TYR A 91 -0.15 4.49 2.77
N LEU A 92 -0.14 5.61 2.05
CA LEU A 92 -0.04 6.95 2.65
C LEU A 92 -1.23 7.21 3.59
N GLU A 93 -2.42 6.83 3.15
CA GLU A 93 -3.64 6.95 3.93
C GLU A 93 -3.64 6.01 5.14
N SER A 94 -3.26 4.73 4.99
CA SER A 94 -3.23 3.77 6.10
C SER A 94 -2.19 4.16 7.17
N LEU A 95 -0.98 4.52 6.76
CA LEU A 95 0.06 5.04 7.65
C LEU A 95 -0.38 6.33 8.34
N GLY A 96 -1.08 7.23 7.62
CA GLY A 96 -1.60 8.49 8.14
C GLY A 96 -2.74 8.32 9.15
N LEU A 97 -3.51 7.23 9.04
CA LEU A 97 -4.52 6.82 10.02
C LEU A 97 -3.95 5.99 11.18
N ASN A 98 -2.63 5.75 11.18
CA ASN A 98 -1.93 4.88 12.13
C ASN A 98 -2.48 3.44 12.17
N VAL A 99 -2.89 2.92 11.02
CA VAL A 99 -3.35 1.53 10.87
C VAL A 99 -2.15 0.64 10.57
N PRO A 100 -2.03 -0.56 11.20
CA PRO A 100 -1.01 -1.53 10.85
C PRO A 100 -0.95 -1.74 9.34
N THR A 101 0.25 -1.59 8.75
CA THR A 101 0.40 -1.59 7.30
C THR A 101 1.64 -2.38 6.89
N ILE A 102 1.48 -3.25 5.90
CA ILE A 102 2.56 -3.88 5.12
C ILE A 102 2.47 -3.34 3.69
N ILE A 103 3.62 -2.99 3.15
CA ILE A 103 3.78 -2.50 1.78
C ILE A 103 4.73 -3.46 1.08
N PHE A 104 4.37 -3.94 -0.10
CA PHE A 104 5.34 -4.63 -0.94
C PHE A 104 5.17 -4.27 -2.41
N TRP A 105 6.26 -4.20 -3.15
CA TRP A 105 6.23 -4.17 -4.61
C TRP A 105 7.63 -4.41 -5.18
N ASP A 106 7.69 -4.87 -6.41
CA ASP A 106 8.94 -4.96 -7.16
C ASP A 106 9.44 -3.54 -7.52
N PRO A 107 10.59 -3.08 -6.99
CA PRO A 107 11.10 -1.73 -7.23
C PRO A 107 11.50 -1.49 -8.69
N THR A 108 11.66 -2.55 -9.49
CA THR A 108 11.94 -2.49 -10.93
C THR A 108 10.78 -1.85 -11.70
N TYR A 109 9.55 -2.08 -11.26
CA TYR A 109 8.35 -1.57 -11.95
C TYR A 109 7.71 -0.37 -11.26
N TRP A 110 7.97 -0.18 -9.97
CA TRP A 110 7.43 0.89 -9.15
C TRP A 110 8.55 1.74 -8.59
N GLU A 111 9.32 2.32 -9.52
CA GLU A 111 10.56 3.03 -9.22
C GLU A 111 10.34 4.19 -8.23
N LEU A 112 11.31 4.33 -7.34
CA LEU A 112 11.37 5.43 -6.38
C LEU A 112 12.34 6.49 -6.87
N ARG A 113 11.96 7.75 -6.70
CA ARG A 113 12.89 8.87 -6.90
C ARG A 113 14.02 8.77 -5.87
N ALA A 114 15.23 9.13 -6.26
CA ALA A 114 16.40 9.14 -5.36
C ALA A 114 16.16 9.91 -4.05
N SER A 115 15.39 11.00 -4.10
CA SER A 115 15.03 11.79 -2.90
C SER A 115 14.12 11.05 -1.91
N ALA A 116 13.46 9.97 -2.35
CA ALA A 116 12.58 9.14 -1.52
C ALA A 116 13.31 7.91 -0.96
N SER A 117 14.41 7.47 -1.57
CA SER A 117 15.16 6.29 -1.18
C SER A 117 15.51 6.24 0.32
N PRO A 118 15.97 7.32 0.98
CA PRO A 118 16.27 7.28 2.42
C PRO A 118 15.04 6.96 3.28
N TYR A 119 13.88 7.49 2.91
CA TYR A 119 12.64 7.28 3.66
C TYR A 119 12.07 5.87 3.46
N PHE A 120 12.22 5.31 2.26
CA PHE A 120 11.84 3.92 2.00
C PHE A 120 12.80 2.93 2.63
N GLN A 121 14.10 3.25 2.72
CA GLN A 121 15.06 2.43 3.48
C GLN A 121 14.65 2.35 4.95
N MET A 122 14.27 3.48 5.55
CA MET A 122 13.72 3.50 6.91
C MET A 122 12.49 2.60 7.07
N LEU A 123 11.57 2.60 6.10
CA LEU A 123 10.40 1.70 6.11
C LEU A 123 10.79 0.23 5.99
N LYS A 124 11.83 -0.12 5.21
CA LYS A 124 12.36 -1.49 5.15
C LYS A 124 12.94 -1.93 6.48
N ASP A 125 13.78 -1.08 7.07
CA ASP A 125 14.45 -1.36 8.34
C ASP A 125 13.42 -1.53 9.48
N ALA A 126 12.30 -0.81 9.42
CA ALA A 126 11.18 -0.97 10.34
C ALA A 126 10.28 -2.19 10.04
N GLY A 127 10.52 -2.93 8.96
CA GLY A 127 9.71 -4.06 8.51
C GLY A 127 8.33 -3.67 7.98
N ILE A 128 8.14 -2.43 7.51
CA ILE A 128 6.88 -1.94 6.92
C ILE A 128 6.87 -2.15 5.40
N PHE A 129 8.02 -1.93 4.74
CA PHE A 129 8.16 -2.04 3.29
C PHE A 129 9.04 -3.23 2.89
N PHE A 130 8.60 -3.97 1.87
CA PHE A 130 9.26 -5.14 1.31
C PHE A 130 9.37 -5.01 -0.22
N GLU A 131 10.40 -5.59 -0.81
CA GLU A 131 10.59 -5.56 -2.27
C GLU A 131 10.06 -6.80 -2.99
N ASP A 132 9.59 -7.79 -2.23
CA ASP A 132 9.07 -9.03 -2.76
C ASP A 132 7.86 -9.53 -1.93
N PRO A 133 6.93 -10.25 -2.56
CA PRO A 133 5.71 -10.73 -1.91
C PRO A 133 5.97 -11.82 -0.86
N ILE A 134 7.02 -12.62 -1.01
CA ILE A 134 7.28 -13.79 -0.15
C ILE A 134 7.76 -13.31 1.23
N SER A 135 8.70 -12.37 1.26
CA SER A 135 9.17 -11.74 2.50
C SER A 135 8.03 -11.04 3.24
N ALA A 136 7.17 -10.32 2.53
CA ALA A 136 6.00 -9.65 3.11
C ALA A 136 5.01 -10.67 3.73
N ALA A 137 4.71 -11.76 3.01
CA ALA A 137 3.83 -12.82 3.50
C ALA A 137 4.43 -13.54 4.72
N SER A 138 5.73 -13.81 4.71
CA SER A 138 6.46 -14.42 5.82
C SER A 138 6.39 -13.56 7.09
N VAL A 139 6.57 -12.24 6.96
CA VAL A 139 6.39 -11.32 8.08
C VAL A 139 4.95 -11.33 8.57
N LEU A 140 3.95 -11.25 7.68
CA LEU A 140 2.54 -11.29 8.09
C LEU A 140 2.20 -12.57 8.87
N ASN A 141 2.67 -13.73 8.41
CA ASN A 141 2.51 -15.00 9.11
C ASN A 141 3.08 -14.94 10.53
N LYS A 142 4.27 -14.36 10.70
CA LYS A 142 4.97 -14.26 11.98
C LYS A 142 4.26 -13.34 12.98
N ILE A 143 3.70 -12.23 12.51
CA ILE A 143 3.13 -11.19 13.39
C ILE A 143 1.64 -11.37 13.64
N TRP A 144 0.98 -12.33 12.99
CA TRP A 144 -0.48 -12.41 12.93
C TRP A 144 -1.20 -12.40 14.28
N ASP A 145 -0.63 -13.05 15.28
CA ASP A 145 -1.22 -13.10 16.62
C ASP A 145 -0.99 -11.83 17.43
N ASN A 146 0.04 -11.05 17.11
CA ASN A 146 0.49 -9.88 17.87
C ASN A 146 0.68 -8.63 16.98
N ILE A 147 -0.24 -8.41 16.03
CA ILE A 147 -0.15 -7.30 15.07
C ILE A 147 -0.10 -5.95 15.78
N ASP A 148 -0.89 -5.77 16.84
CA ASP A 148 -0.94 -4.50 17.56
C ASP A 148 0.39 -4.22 18.26
N ASP A 149 0.96 -5.21 18.97
CA ASP A 149 2.26 -5.07 19.64
C ASP A 149 3.39 -4.82 18.64
N TRP A 150 3.39 -5.55 17.52
CA TRP A 150 4.28 -5.27 16.41
C TRP A 150 4.08 -3.83 15.95
N TRP A 151 2.87 -3.40 15.62
CA TRP A 151 2.65 -2.06 15.08
C TRP A 151 3.03 -0.93 16.04
N GLN A 152 2.76 -1.10 17.34
CA GLN A 152 3.02 -0.11 18.38
C GLN A 152 4.48 -0.06 18.86
N GLU A 153 5.35 -0.91 18.32
CA GLU A 153 6.78 -0.85 18.61
C GLU A 153 7.34 0.57 18.38
N LYS A 154 8.09 1.08 19.37
CA LYS A 154 8.51 2.48 19.45
C LYS A 154 9.23 2.95 18.19
N GLU A 155 10.13 2.14 17.65
CA GLU A 155 10.90 2.51 16.47
C GLU A 155 10.03 2.51 15.21
N ARG A 156 9.18 1.48 15.02
CA ARG A 156 8.22 1.42 13.92
C ARG A 156 7.29 2.65 13.90
N GLN A 157 6.77 3.05 15.06
CA GLN A 157 5.94 4.25 15.20
C GLN A 157 6.72 5.53 14.88
N ARG A 158 7.99 5.65 15.35
CA ARG A 158 8.86 6.79 15.05
C ARG A 158 9.12 6.93 13.54
N ILE A 159 9.46 5.83 12.87
CA ILE A 159 9.69 5.78 11.43
C ILE A 159 8.42 6.17 10.67
N ARG A 160 7.26 5.63 11.05
CA ARG A 160 5.96 6.02 10.46
C ARG A 160 5.75 7.54 10.56
N SER A 161 5.96 8.12 11.74
CA SER A 161 5.78 9.56 11.96
C SER A 161 6.70 10.40 11.07
N ILE A 162 7.96 10.02 10.91
CA ILE A 162 8.90 10.71 10.01
C ILE A 162 8.42 10.64 8.56
N PHE A 163 7.97 9.46 8.13
CA PHE A 163 7.47 9.25 6.78
C PHE A 163 6.20 10.09 6.50
N ILE A 164 5.25 10.09 7.44
CA ILE A 164 3.99 10.85 7.32
C ILE A 164 4.23 12.36 7.38
N GLU A 165 5.16 12.85 8.21
CA GLU A 165 5.51 14.27 8.21
C GLU A 165 6.08 14.72 6.86
N LYS A 166 6.78 13.82 6.14
CA LYS A 166 7.34 14.12 4.82
C LYS A 166 6.29 14.08 3.70
N TYR A 167 5.48 13.04 3.65
CA TYR A 167 4.63 12.73 2.49
C TYR A 167 3.13 12.97 2.72
N CYS A 168 2.71 13.16 3.97
CA CYS A 168 1.30 13.27 4.38
C CYS A 168 1.09 14.34 5.44
N ARG A 169 1.91 15.41 5.41
CA ARG A 169 1.93 16.46 6.43
C ARG A 169 0.52 17.03 6.64
N ARG A 170 0.01 16.90 7.87
CA ARG A 170 -1.23 17.55 8.28
C ARG A 170 -0.91 18.86 8.97
N VAL A 171 -1.37 19.97 8.42
CA VAL A 171 -1.18 21.30 9.00
C VAL A 171 -2.43 21.74 9.75
N LYS A 172 -2.24 22.42 10.88
CA LYS A 172 -3.33 23.15 11.53
C LYS A 172 -3.67 24.36 10.66
N ASN A 173 -4.96 24.55 10.37
CA ASN A 173 -5.47 25.63 9.52
C ASN A 173 -4.83 25.68 8.10
N PRO A 174 -5.20 24.74 7.20
CA PRO A 174 -4.60 24.64 5.88
C PRO A 174 -4.82 25.89 5.02
N LEU A 175 -5.95 26.59 5.18
CA LEU A 175 -6.25 27.82 4.46
C LEU A 175 -5.24 28.93 4.80
N HIS A 176 -4.91 29.10 6.08
CA HIS A 176 -3.92 30.08 6.50
C HIS A 176 -2.52 29.76 5.96
N ILE A 177 -2.10 28.49 6.03
CA ILE A 177 -0.81 28.09 5.47
C ILE A 177 -0.77 28.32 3.96
N LEU A 178 -1.87 28.03 3.25
CA LEU A 178 -1.95 28.27 1.82
C LEU A 178 -1.90 29.77 1.50
N SER A 179 -2.63 30.61 2.22
CA SER A 179 -2.65 32.06 1.99
C SER A 179 -1.26 32.66 2.18
N VAL A 180 -0.57 32.34 3.28
CA VAL A 180 0.80 32.81 3.55
C VAL A 180 1.75 32.42 2.39
N ASN A 181 1.70 31.17 1.92
CA ASN A 181 2.60 30.70 0.86
C ASN A 181 2.27 31.24 -0.53
N LEU A 182 1.02 31.59 -0.81
CA LEU A 182 0.62 32.20 -2.07
C LEU A 182 0.93 33.71 -2.08
N ASP A 183 0.73 34.40 -0.97
CA ASP A 183 1.00 35.84 -0.85
C ASP A 183 2.51 36.14 -0.87
N MET A 184 3.36 35.24 -0.35
CA MET A 184 4.81 35.37 -0.47
C MET A 184 5.33 35.26 -1.93
N ARG A 185 4.53 34.75 -2.88
CA ARG A 185 4.92 34.72 -4.30
C ARG A 185 4.51 35.97 -5.08
N LYS A 186 3.72 36.87 -4.49
CA LYS A 186 3.32 38.15 -5.14
C LYS A 186 4.28 39.31 -4.86
N LYS A 187 5.37 39.09 -4.12
CA LYS A 187 6.32 40.14 -3.71
C LYS A 187 7.74 39.99 -4.29
N ASN A 188 7.93 39.18 -5.33
CA ASN A 188 9.18 39.12 -6.08
C ASN A 188 9.00 39.64 -7.50
#